data_AF-A0A6G1B9J7-F1
#
_entry.id   AF-A0A6G1B9J7-F1
#
_cell.length_a   1.000
_cell.length_b   1.000
_cell.length_c   1.000
_cell.angle_alpha   90.00
_cell.angle_beta   90.00
_cell.angle_gamma   90.00
#
_symmetry.space_group_name_H-M   'P 1'
#
loop_
_entity.id
_entity.type
_entity.pdbx_description
1 polymer ?
#
loop_
_entity_poly.entity_id
_entity_poly.type
_entity_poly.pdbx_seq_one_letter_code
_entity_poly.pdbx_strand_id
1 'polypeptide(L)'
;EEGELCLNSLQCKSKCCHRQTGLSLARCAPKASENSECSAKTLYGVYYKCPCERGLTCEVDKTIVGSITNTNFGFCHDAGRSRK
;
A
#
# COMPACT_ATOMS: atom_id res chain seq x y z
N GLU A 1 3.68 2.23 16.71
CA GLU A 1 4.76 1.33 16.28
C GLU A 1 4.16 0.16 15.50
N GLU A 2 4.95 -0.67 14.82
CA GLU A 2 4.37 -1.76 14.00
C GLU A 2 3.50 -2.70 14.85
N GLY A 3 2.38 -3.16 14.28
CA GLY A 3 1.41 -4.01 14.99
C GLY A 3 0.39 -3.27 15.86
N GLU A 4 0.57 -1.97 16.15
CA GLU A 4 -0.43 -1.18 16.88
C GLU A 4 -1.70 -0.98 16.06
N LEU A 5 -2.84 -0.88 16.76
CA LEU A 5 -4.12 -0.52 16.14
C LEU A 5 -4.07 0.88 15.55
N CYS A 6 -4.62 1.03 14.35
CA CYS A 6 -4.69 2.32 13.65
C CYS A 6 -6.05 2.48 12.96
N LEU A 7 -6.47 3.74 12.80
CA LEU A 7 -7.63 4.14 12.01
C LEU A 7 -7.21 4.89 10.74
N ASN A 8 -6.00 5.45 10.73
CA ASN A 8 -5.44 6.13 9.58
C ASN A 8 -3.91 5.96 9.54
N SER A 9 -3.36 5.88 8.33
CA SER A 9 -1.92 5.77 8.07
C SER A 9 -1.09 6.91 8.67
N LEU A 10 -1.69 8.08 8.92
CA LEU A 10 -1.00 9.19 9.59
C LEU A 10 -0.50 8.83 11.00
N GLN A 11 -1.17 7.91 11.70
CA GLN A 11 -0.81 7.43 13.05
C GLN A 11 0.44 6.53 13.04
N CYS A 12 0.73 5.88 11.92
CA CYS A 12 1.83 4.93 11.80
C CYS A 12 3.14 5.64 11.41
N LYS A 13 4.26 5.25 12.04
CA LYS A 13 5.61 5.71 11.64
C LYS A 13 5.91 5.35 10.18
N SER A 14 5.57 4.13 9.77
CA SER A 14 5.68 3.63 8.39
C SER A 14 4.75 4.33 7.40
N LYS A 15 3.78 5.10 7.89
CA LYS A 15 2.68 5.67 7.08
C LYS A 15 1.87 4.60 6.32
N CYS A 16 1.80 3.38 6.84
CA CYS A 16 0.87 2.36 6.37
C CYS A 16 0.03 1.82 7.52
N CYS A 17 -1.28 2.05 7.45
CA CYS A 17 -2.30 1.37 8.26
C CYS A 17 -2.94 0.27 7.41
N HIS A 18 -2.72 -0.99 7.77
CA HIS A 18 -3.06 -2.15 6.97
C HIS A 18 -4.21 -2.97 7.58
N ARG A 19 -5.12 -3.47 6.74
CA ARG A 19 -6.21 -4.39 7.12
C ARG A 19 -6.35 -5.51 6.09
N GLN A 20 -6.75 -6.69 6.54
CA GLN A 20 -6.89 -7.85 5.65
C GLN A 20 -8.19 -7.84 4.84
N THR A 21 -9.31 -7.39 5.42
CA THR A 21 -10.64 -7.51 4.80
C THR A 21 -11.54 -6.30 5.08
N GLY A 22 -12.71 -6.27 4.43
CA GLY A 22 -13.89 -5.39 4.66
C GLY A 22 -14.07 -4.90 6.10
N LEU A 23 -13.99 -5.84 7.03
CA LEU A 23 -14.46 -5.70 8.41
C LEU A 23 -13.35 -5.97 9.44
N SER A 24 -12.13 -6.28 8.99
CA SER A 24 -11.01 -6.56 9.90
C SER A 24 -10.45 -5.29 10.52
N LEU A 25 -10.00 -5.39 11.77
CA LEU A 25 -9.22 -4.36 12.44
C LEU A 25 -7.94 -4.02 11.65
N ALA A 26 -7.62 -2.74 11.58
CA ALA A 26 -6.41 -2.25 10.93
C ALA A 26 -5.26 -2.07 11.94
N ARG A 27 -4.04 -2.37 11.49
CA ARG A 27 -2.82 -2.23 12.29
C ARG A 27 -1.69 -1.60 11.47
N CYS A 28 -0.78 -0.90 12.15
CA CYS A 28 0.40 -0.35 11.51
C CYS A 28 1.26 -1.49 10.96
N ALA A 29 1.70 -1.35 9.71
CA ALA A 29 2.49 -2.36 9.02
C ALA A 29 3.70 -1.72 8.31
N PRO A 30 4.77 -2.48 8.03
CA PRO A 30 5.86 -2.02 7.19
C PRO A 30 5.37 -1.71 5.77
N LYS A 31 6.12 -0.87 5.05
CA LYS A 31 5.88 -0.64 3.62
C LYS A 31 6.34 -1.85 2.80
N ALA A 32 5.84 -1.96 1.57
CA ALA A 32 6.18 -3.07 0.68
C ALA A 32 7.61 -2.93 0.12
N SER A 33 8.40 -3.99 0.23
CA SER A 33 9.76 -4.11 -0.31
C SER A 33 9.76 -4.37 -1.82
N GLU A 34 10.93 -4.37 -2.45
CA GLU A 34 11.04 -4.72 -3.87
C GLU A 34 10.45 -6.11 -4.17
N ASN A 35 9.77 -6.24 -5.31
CA ASN A 35 9.07 -7.43 -5.80
C ASN A 35 7.94 -7.95 -4.90
N SER A 36 7.51 -7.18 -3.90
CA SER A 36 6.36 -7.52 -3.07
C SER A 36 5.09 -6.78 -3.51
N GLU A 37 3.94 -7.34 -3.17
CA GLU A 37 2.65 -6.79 -3.54
C GLU A 37 2.39 -5.44 -2.87
N CYS A 38 1.88 -4.49 -3.65
CA CYS A 38 1.60 -3.14 -3.20
C CYS A 38 0.24 -2.65 -3.68
N SER A 39 -0.25 -1.59 -3.03
CA SER A 39 -1.34 -0.78 -3.57
C SER A 39 -0.81 0.59 -3.94
N ALA A 40 -1.38 1.18 -4.99
CA ALA A 40 -1.16 2.59 -5.29
C ALA A 40 -1.53 3.45 -4.07
N LYS A 41 -0.88 4.61 -3.91
CA LYS A 41 -1.20 5.51 -2.79
C LYS A 41 -2.64 6.02 -2.94
N THR A 42 -3.46 5.88 -1.89
CA THR A 42 -4.88 6.21 -1.95
C THR A 42 -5.28 7.21 -0.88
N LEU A 43 -6.38 7.94 -1.12
CA LEU A 43 -6.86 9.00 -0.23
C LEU A 43 -7.50 8.46 1.06
N TYR A 44 -7.96 7.20 1.05
CA TYR A 44 -8.70 6.59 2.16
C TYR A 44 -7.86 6.35 3.41
N GLY A 45 -6.53 6.43 3.31
CA GLY A 45 -5.63 6.39 4.47
C GLY A 45 -5.51 5.03 5.16
N VAL A 46 -6.16 3.97 4.67
CA VAL A 46 -6.03 2.58 5.13
C VAL A 46 -5.88 1.68 3.90
N TYR A 47 -5.03 0.66 4.00
CA TYR A 47 -4.59 -0.15 2.88
C TYR A 47 -4.88 -1.64 3.06
N TYR A 48 -5.23 -2.33 1.98
CA TYR A 48 -5.20 -3.81 1.90
C TYR A 48 -3.82 -4.35 1.54
N LYS A 49 -3.00 -3.54 0.86
CA LYS A 49 -1.59 -3.79 0.56
C LYS A 49 -0.85 -2.48 0.75
N CYS A 50 0.23 -2.48 1.53
CA CYS A 50 0.96 -1.25 1.84
C CYS A 50 1.60 -0.64 0.59
N PRO A 51 1.78 0.68 0.55
CA PRO A 51 2.56 1.32 -0.50
C PRO A 51 4.02 0.90 -0.40
N CYS A 52 4.75 1.01 -1.52
CA CYS A 52 6.16 0.66 -1.57
C CYS A 52 7.05 1.53 -0.69
N GLU A 53 8.19 0.99 -0.31
CA GLU A 53 9.31 1.72 0.27
C GLU A 53 9.80 2.84 -0.64
N ARG A 54 10.56 3.78 -0.06
CA ARG A 54 11.08 4.93 -0.79
C ARG A 54 12.10 4.45 -1.83
N GLY A 55 11.97 4.90 -3.07
CA GLY A 55 12.83 4.50 -4.19
C GLY A 55 12.17 3.46 -5.11
N LEU A 56 11.07 2.85 -4.68
CA LEU A 56 10.30 1.89 -5.45
C LEU A 56 9.02 2.53 -6.01
N THR A 57 8.58 2.04 -7.16
CA THR A 57 7.32 2.38 -7.81
C THR A 57 6.40 1.17 -7.76
N CYS A 58 5.14 1.39 -7.34
CA CYS A 58 4.12 0.35 -7.41
C CYS A 58 3.59 0.29 -8.85
N GLU A 59 4.03 -0.69 -9.61
CA GLU A 59 3.58 -0.92 -10.98
C GLU A 59 2.26 -1.67 -10.95
N VAL A 60 1.19 -1.00 -11.42
CA VAL A 60 -0.17 -1.50 -11.33
C VAL A 60 -0.88 -1.36 -12.67
N ASP A 61 -1.51 -2.43 -13.13
CA ASP A 61 -2.49 -2.37 -14.21
C ASP A 61 -3.80 -1.74 -13.70
N LYS A 62 -3.91 -0.43 -13.87
CA LYS A 62 -5.04 0.34 -13.34
C LYS A 62 -6.31 0.05 -14.14
N THR A 63 -7.31 -0.54 -13.48
CA THR A 63 -8.67 -0.66 -14.03
C THR A 63 -9.60 0.39 -13.41
N ILE A 64 -10.69 0.74 -14.11
CA ILE A 64 -11.73 1.64 -13.59
C ILE A 64 -12.32 1.08 -12.29
N VAL A 65 -12.70 -0.20 -12.31
CA VAL A 65 -13.25 -0.89 -11.14
C VAL A 65 -12.24 -0.90 -10.00
N GLY A 66 -10.98 -1.29 -10.24
CA GLY A 66 -9.94 -1.33 -9.22
C GLY A 66 -9.57 0.05 -8.64
N SER A 67 -9.81 1.14 -9.38
CA SER A 67 -9.62 2.51 -8.88
C SER A 67 -10.74 2.90 -7.91
N ILE A 68 -11.97 2.48 -8.18
CA ILE A 68 -13.14 2.70 -7.33
C ILE A 68 -13.06 1.83 -6.07
N THR A 69 -12.72 0.54 -6.22
CA THR A 69 -12.66 -0.42 -5.10
C THR A 69 -11.36 -0.39 -4.32
N ASN A 70 -10.37 0.41 -4.75
CA ASN A 70 -9.05 0.49 -4.11
C ASN A 70 -8.24 -0.83 -4.16
N THR A 71 -8.53 -1.67 -5.15
CA THR A 71 -7.92 -3.00 -5.34
C THR A 71 -7.02 -3.08 -6.56
N ASN A 72 -6.57 -1.93 -7.06
CA ASN A 72 -5.48 -1.83 -8.02
C ASN A 72 -4.18 -2.22 -7.30
N PHE A 73 -3.94 -3.53 -7.19
CA PHE A 73 -2.72 -4.11 -6.65
C PHE A 73 -1.71 -4.34 -7.75
N GLY A 74 -0.44 -4.25 -7.37
CA GLY A 74 0.67 -4.46 -8.27
C GLY A 74 1.90 -4.89 -7.52
N PHE A 75 3.08 -4.71 -8.13
CA PHE A 75 4.35 -5.06 -7.52
C PHE A 75 5.27 -3.86 -7.43
N CYS A 76 6.06 -3.80 -6.35
CA CYS A 76 7.07 -2.78 -6.19
C CYS A 76 8.29 -3.09 -7.06
N HIS A 77 8.65 -2.18 -7.96
CA HIS A 77 9.88 -2.26 -8.74
C HIS A 77 10.73 -1.00 -8.55
N ASP A 78 12.04 -1.14 -8.70
CA ASP A 78 12.94 0.01 -8.63
C ASP A 78 12.57 1.08 -9.66
N ALA A 79 12.46 2.33 -9.21
CA ALA A 79 12.05 3.44 -10.07
C ALA A 79 13.04 3.71 -11.23
N GLY A 80 14.30 3.29 -11.10
CA GLY A 80 15.31 3.34 -12.15
C GLY A 80 15.12 2.27 -13.23
N ARG A 81 14.44 1.15 -12.93
CA ARG A 81 14.12 0.09 -13.90
C ARG A 81 13.04 0.52 -14.90
N SER A 82 12.07 1.32 -14.46
CA SER A 82 10.95 1.80 -15.28
C SER A 82 11.35 2.88 -16.31
N ARG A 83 12.59 3.41 -16.25
CA ARG A 83 13.12 4.44 -17.17
C ARG A 83 14.00 3.90 -18.31
N LYS A 84 14.08 2.58 -18.51
CA LYS A 84 14.82 1.95 -19.61
C LYS A 84 13.88 1.42 -20.69
#